data_AF-A0A9R1PHB6-F1
#
_entry.id   AF-A0A9R1PHB6-F1
#
_cell.length_a   1.000
_cell.length_b   1.000
_cell.length_c   1.000
_cell.angle_alpha   90.00
_cell.angle_beta   90.00
_cell.angle_gamma   90.00
#
_symmetry.space_group_name_H-M   'P 1'
#
loop_
_entity.id
_entity.type
_entity.pdbx_description
1 polymer ?
#
loop_
_entity_poly.entity_id
_entity_poly.type
_entity_poly.pdbx_seq_one_letter_code
_entity_poly.pdbx_strand_id
1 'polypeptide(L)'
;MGYMVVGMLICFLCASGDLTSVHAYGRMQNNGTFLTSPRSASFVLAGRNKYKGNNDYNHVAGWITPASSYGARVKIGIWGSQVQRHSQESGAAISISTVDQDEPFNMIEAGFHVLPELYNNNDVHFFIRWTNDDHKATGCYNLECHGFVPASGAALVPGQAVAPPSTYGRDDRYITISLHTDANTRDWVLYRDDLHKPAFLGHFPKELCPRLYGIASGVALLGFVNYQDRDKGGPAMGSGHFPEEGQRKA
;
A
#
# COMPACT_ATOMS: atom_id res chain seq x y z
N MET A 1 9.56 23.72 23.30
CA MET A 1 9.43 22.26 23.45
C MET A 1 10.23 21.63 22.32
N GLY A 2 11.33 20.97 22.67
CA GLY A 2 12.37 20.56 21.72
C GLY A 2 12.00 19.28 20.98
N TYR A 3 12.18 19.31 19.67
CA TYR A 3 12.00 18.17 18.77
C TYR A 3 13.33 17.43 18.65
N MET A 4 13.31 16.11 18.90
CA MET A 4 14.42 15.25 18.52
C MET A 4 14.09 14.66 17.15
N VAL A 5 14.70 15.24 16.12
CA VAL A 5 14.77 14.67 14.77
C VAL A 5 15.79 13.53 14.83
N VAL A 6 15.33 12.29 14.69
CA VAL A 6 16.21 11.14 14.44
C VAL A 6 16.10 10.84 12.96
N GLY A 7 17.03 11.38 12.18
CA GLY A 7 17.20 11.01 10.78
C GLY A 7 17.75 9.60 10.68
N MET A 8 17.07 8.72 9.94
CA MET A 8 17.71 7.49 9.49
C MET A 8 18.50 7.78 8.22
N LEU A 9 19.81 7.68 8.41
CA LEU A 9 20.86 7.65 7.42
C LEU A 9 20.83 6.26 6.75
N ILE A 10 20.42 6.17 5.48
CA ILE A 10 20.89 5.05 4.63
C ILE A 10 22.18 5.55 3.99
N CYS A 11 23.29 5.38 4.71
CA CYS A 11 24.62 5.60 4.16
C CYS A 11 24.96 4.44 3.21
N PHE A 12 24.67 4.61 1.92
CA PHE A 12 25.69 4.34 0.90
C PHE A 12 26.33 5.69 0.58
N LEU A 13 27.65 5.69 0.43
CA LEU A 13 28.50 6.87 0.39
C LEU A 13 27.97 8.00 -0.55
N CYS A 14 28.00 9.22 0.00
CA CYS A 14 27.93 10.55 -0.63
C CYS A 14 26.57 11.10 -1.14
N ALA A 15 26.13 12.13 -0.39
CA ALA A 15 25.54 13.40 -0.84
C ALA A 15 24.07 13.45 -1.32
N SER A 16 23.21 13.87 -0.37
CA SER A 16 22.13 14.87 -0.43
C SER A 16 20.94 14.70 -1.39
N GLY A 17 19.74 14.57 -0.81
CA GLY A 17 18.47 15.00 -1.43
C GLY A 17 17.20 14.27 -0.97
N ASP A 18 16.64 14.68 0.19
CA ASP A 18 15.30 14.43 0.76
C ASP A 18 14.67 13.02 0.79
N LEU A 19 14.45 12.56 2.02
CA LEU A 19 13.81 11.31 2.45
C LEU A 19 12.28 11.35 2.32
N THR A 20 11.68 10.25 1.84
CA THR A 20 10.25 9.96 2.01
C THR A 20 9.98 9.49 3.44
N SER A 21 9.11 10.20 4.15
CA SER A 21 8.81 9.95 5.57
C SER A 21 7.83 8.78 5.75
N VAL A 22 8.16 7.83 6.61
CA VAL A 22 7.24 6.79 7.11
C VAL A 22 6.96 7.07 8.59
N HIS A 23 5.68 7.13 8.98
CA HIS A 23 5.27 7.24 10.38
C HIS A 23 4.42 6.03 10.75
N ALA A 24 4.92 5.20 11.66
CA ALA A 24 4.17 4.14 12.32
C ALA A 24 3.64 4.66 13.67
N TYR A 25 2.37 4.43 13.97
CA TYR A 25 1.77 4.86 15.23
C TYR A 25 1.99 3.79 16.31
N GLY A 26 3.16 3.81 16.98
CA GLY A 26 3.50 2.89 18.07
C GLY A 26 4.81 3.22 18.79
N ARG A 27 4.90 2.94 20.10
CA ARG A 27 6.09 3.17 20.95
C ARG A 27 7.13 2.08 20.70
N MET A 28 8.23 2.39 20.01
CA MET A 28 9.40 1.51 19.92
C MET A 28 10.04 1.34 21.31
N GLN A 29 9.97 0.13 21.89
CA GLN A 29 10.84 -0.23 23.01
C GLN A 29 12.15 -0.77 22.43
N ASN A 30 13.21 0.04 22.53
CA ASN A 30 14.57 -0.36 22.19
C ASN A 30 15.16 -1.15 23.36
N ASN A 31 15.15 -2.48 23.29
CA ASN A 31 16.12 -3.30 24.02
C ASN A 31 17.04 -3.97 23.00
N GLY A 32 18.31 -3.58 23.06
CA GLY A 32 19.31 -3.88 22.06
C GLY A 32 19.57 -5.36 21.88
N THR A 33 19.54 -5.78 20.62
CA THR A 33 20.54 -6.64 20.00
C THR A 33 20.60 -6.24 18.53
N PHE A 34 21.76 -5.75 18.09
CA PHE A 34 22.00 -5.41 16.69
C PHE A 34 21.95 -6.70 15.87
N LEU A 35 20.85 -6.94 15.18
CA LEU A 35 20.80 -7.89 14.07
C LEU A 35 21.19 -7.15 12.80
N THR A 36 22.47 -7.21 12.47
CA THR A 36 22.99 -6.85 11.15
C THR A 36 22.39 -7.80 10.10
N SER A 37 21.85 -7.23 9.03
CA SER A 37 21.19 -7.88 7.88
C SER A 37 19.66 -7.91 7.97
N PRO A 38 18.93 -7.13 7.14
CA PRO A 38 17.51 -7.36 6.95
C PRO A 38 17.38 -8.70 6.21
N ARG A 39 17.10 -9.78 6.95
CA ARG A 39 16.67 -11.02 6.32
C ARG A 39 15.41 -10.69 5.53
N SER A 40 15.42 -10.94 4.22
CA SER A 40 14.20 -10.96 3.42
C SER A 40 13.26 -11.98 4.07
N ALA A 41 12.25 -11.51 4.79
CA ALA A 41 11.18 -12.38 5.24
C ALA A 41 10.34 -12.69 3.99
N SER A 42 10.28 -13.97 3.60
CA SER A 42 9.36 -14.42 2.58
C SER A 42 7.94 -14.27 3.13
N PHE A 43 7.28 -13.18 2.77
CA PHE A 43 5.85 -13.00 2.97
C PHE A 43 5.17 -13.27 1.63
N VAL A 44 4.40 -14.35 1.57
CA VAL A 44 3.54 -14.64 0.43
C VAL A 44 2.28 -13.81 0.63
N LEU A 45 2.13 -12.71 -0.10
CA LEU A 45 0.80 -12.13 -0.28
C LEU A 45 -0.06 -13.21 -0.94
N ALA A 46 -1.11 -13.61 -0.26
CA ALA A 46 -2.17 -14.41 -0.85
C ALA A 46 -2.62 -13.73 -2.14
N GLY A 47 -2.68 -14.51 -3.23
CA GLY A 47 -2.67 -14.02 -4.60
C GLY A 47 -3.50 -12.76 -4.85
N ARG A 48 -2.87 -11.72 -5.43
CA ARG A 48 -3.55 -10.49 -5.85
C ARG A 48 -4.46 -10.68 -7.07
N ASN A 49 -4.30 -11.77 -7.82
CA ASN A 49 -5.07 -12.01 -9.03
C ASN A 49 -6.49 -12.52 -8.70
N LYS A 50 -7.48 -11.66 -8.96
CA LYS A 50 -8.89 -12.04 -9.08
C LYS A 50 -9.12 -13.04 -10.23
N TYR A 51 -8.25 -13.02 -11.23
CA TYR A 51 -8.28 -13.87 -12.42
C TYR A 51 -7.13 -14.89 -12.37
N LYS A 52 -7.36 -16.01 -11.68
CA LYS A 52 -6.37 -17.11 -11.63
C LYS A 52 -6.15 -17.65 -13.05
N GLY A 53 -5.02 -17.30 -13.64
CA GLY A 53 -4.51 -17.89 -14.87
C GLY A 53 -3.44 -18.94 -14.59
N ASN A 54 -3.18 -19.83 -15.54
CA ASN A 54 -1.91 -20.55 -15.53
C ASN A 54 -0.77 -19.54 -15.77
N ASN A 55 0.30 -19.60 -14.97
CA ASN A 55 1.52 -18.76 -15.06
C ASN A 55 1.38 -17.29 -14.65
N ASP A 56 0.81 -17.05 -13.46
CA ASP A 56 0.81 -15.74 -12.82
C ASP A 56 2.18 -15.41 -12.17
N TYR A 57 2.71 -14.22 -12.43
CA TYR A 57 3.95 -13.70 -11.83
C TYR A 57 3.63 -12.49 -10.96
N ASN A 58 4.13 -12.52 -9.71
CA ASN A 58 3.95 -11.44 -8.75
C ASN A 58 5.32 -11.01 -8.22
N HIS A 59 5.65 -9.72 -8.33
CA HIS A 59 6.84 -9.13 -7.71
C HIS A 59 6.42 -8.04 -6.75
N VAL A 60 7.04 -8.03 -5.57
CA VAL A 60 6.73 -7.11 -4.49
C VAL A 60 8.03 -6.56 -3.92
N ALA A 61 8.07 -5.26 -3.68
CA ALA A 61 9.13 -4.59 -2.95
C ALA A 61 8.48 -3.78 -1.82
N GLY A 62 9.02 -3.84 -0.61
CA GLY A 62 8.38 -3.13 0.49
C GLY A 62 9.03 -3.29 1.85
N TRP A 63 8.47 -2.56 2.80
CA TRP A 63 8.81 -2.65 4.21
C TRP A 63 7.66 -3.30 4.97
N ILE A 64 7.97 -4.28 5.81
CA ILE A 64 6.99 -5.05 6.58
C ILE A 64 7.45 -5.08 8.03
N THR A 65 6.52 -4.80 8.95
CA THR A 65 6.76 -4.94 10.39
C THR A 65 5.75 -5.91 11.00
N PRO A 66 6.21 -6.96 11.71
CA PRO A 66 5.34 -7.88 12.45
C PRO A 66 5.04 -7.35 13.87
N ALA A 67 4.92 -6.02 14.02
CA ALA A 67 4.67 -5.37 15.30
C ALA A 67 3.22 -4.94 15.41
N SER A 68 2.64 -5.15 16.60
CA SER A 68 1.30 -4.66 16.92
C SER A 68 1.21 -3.16 16.68
N SER A 69 0.34 -2.75 15.75
CA SER A 69 0.19 -1.36 15.34
C SER A 69 -1.27 -0.95 15.29
N TYR A 70 -1.53 0.32 15.62
CA TYR A 70 -2.84 0.95 15.49
C TYR A 70 -3.07 1.55 14.09
N GLY A 71 -2.07 1.49 13.21
CA GLY A 71 -2.15 2.00 11.85
C GLY A 71 -0.82 2.46 11.30
N ALA A 72 -0.85 2.95 10.07
CA ALA A 72 0.29 3.59 9.44
C ALA A 72 -0.14 4.68 8.46
N ARG A 73 0.83 5.54 8.15
CA ARG A 73 0.73 6.60 7.15
C ARG A 73 1.80 6.40 6.10
N VAL A 74 1.42 6.55 4.84
CA VAL A 74 2.32 6.39 3.69
C VAL A 74 2.12 7.51 2.67
N LYS A 75 3.22 8.01 2.12
CA LYS A 75 3.24 8.90 0.96
C LYS A 75 3.56 8.07 -0.28
N ILE A 76 2.61 7.97 -1.20
CA ILE A 76 2.69 7.10 -2.38
C ILE A 76 2.89 7.98 -3.63
N GLY A 77 3.87 7.61 -4.46
CA GLY A 77 4.07 8.22 -5.78
C GLY A 77 2.99 7.79 -6.77
N ILE A 78 2.44 8.74 -7.52
CA ILE A 78 1.39 8.49 -8.50
C ILE A 78 2.04 8.24 -9.87
N TRP A 79 2.57 7.04 -10.07
CA TRP A 79 3.17 6.64 -11.34
C TRP A 79 2.15 5.90 -12.20
N GLY A 80 1.93 6.37 -13.43
CA GLY A 80 1.08 5.71 -14.42
C GLY A 80 1.89 4.95 -15.46
N SER A 81 1.25 4.01 -16.15
CA SER A 81 1.86 3.23 -17.23
C SER A 81 0.95 3.20 -18.45
N GLN A 82 1.30 3.98 -19.48
CA GLN A 82 0.50 4.08 -20.71
C GLN A 82 0.51 2.80 -21.56
N VAL A 83 1.44 1.87 -21.30
CA VAL A 83 1.63 0.65 -22.10
C VAL A 83 1.18 -0.63 -21.40
N GLN A 84 0.62 -0.51 -20.19
CA GLN A 84 0.13 -1.66 -19.44
C GLN A 84 -1.06 -2.30 -20.16
N ARG A 85 -1.16 -3.63 -20.10
CA ARG A 85 -2.19 -4.41 -20.80
C ARG A 85 -3.19 -5.02 -19.81
N HIS A 86 -4.27 -5.57 -20.36
CA HIS A 86 -5.11 -6.53 -19.65
C HIS A 86 -4.26 -7.68 -19.07
N SER A 87 -4.70 -8.24 -17.95
CA SER A 87 -3.93 -9.19 -17.12
C SER A 87 -2.62 -8.65 -16.53
N GLN A 88 -2.40 -7.33 -16.48
CA GLN A 88 -1.27 -6.71 -15.78
C GLN A 88 -1.75 -5.71 -14.73
N GLU A 89 -1.05 -5.69 -13.60
CA GLU A 89 -1.27 -4.77 -12.49
C GLU A 89 0.07 -4.18 -12.05
N SER A 90 0.11 -2.89 -11.74
CA SER A 90 1.24 -2.24 -11.07
C SER A 90 0.73 -1.22 -10.08
N GLY A 91 1.37 -1.08 -8.93
CA GLY A 91 0.87 -0.16 -7.91
C GLY A 91 1.69 -0.12 -6.64
N ALA A 92 1.18 0.66 -5.69
CA ALA A 92 1.71 0.75 -4.35
C ALA A 92 0.59 0.96 -3.32
N ALA A 93 0.77 0.40 -2.12
CA ALA A 93 -0.26 0.37 -1.10
C ALA A 93 0.30 0.32 0.33
N ILE A 94 -0.53 0.77 1.27
CA ILE A 94 -0.47 0.36 2.67
C ILE A 94 -1.36 -0.86 2.86
N SER A 95 -0.85 -1.86 3.56
CA SER A 95 -1.59 -3.05 3.95
C SER A 95 -1.46 -3.28 5.44
N ILE A 96 -2.57 -3.64 6.07
CA ILE A 96 -2.69 -3.96 7.48
C ILE A 96 -3.23 -5.37 7.58
N SER A 97 -2.53 -6.25 8.28
CA SER A 97 -2.87 -7.67 8.26
C SER A 97 -2.56 -8.41 9.56
N THR A 98 -3.08 -9.63 9.66
CA THR A 98 -2.58 -10.64 10.60
C THR A 98 -1.26 -11.21 10.08
N VAL A 99 -0.38 -11.67 10.97
CA VAL A 99 0.93 -12.27 10.61
C VAL A 99 0.91 -13.81 10.71
N ASP A 100 -0.04 -14.37 11.47
CA ASP A 100 -0.09 -15.80 11.74
C ASP A 100 -0.47 -16.62 10.51
N GLN A 101 0.29 -17.68 10.24
CA GLN A 101 0.16 -18.54 9.05
C GLN A 101 -0.92 -19.64 9.18
N ASP A 102 -1.34 -19.99 10.40
CA ASP A 102 -2.18 -21.17 10.66
C ASP A 102 -3.69 -20.86 10.77
N GLU A 103 -4.11 -19.62 10.59
CA GLU A 103 -5.49 -19.17 10.79
C GLU A 103 -5.89 -18.18 9.68
N PRO A 104 -7.18 -18.03 9.31
CA PRO A 104 -7.58 -17.30 8.12
C PRO A 104 -7.03 -15.87 8.16
N PHE A 105 -6.29 -15.54 7.10
CA PHE A 105 -5.57 -14.29 6.94
C PHE A 105 -6.56 -13.14 6.76
N ASN A 106 -6.49 -12.17 7.67
CA ASN A 106 -7.28 -10.95 7.61
C ASN A 106 -6.39 -9.82 7.13
N MET A 107 -6.85 -9.07 6.13
CA MET A 107 -6.08 -7.98 5.53
C MET A 107 -7.00 -6.88 5.03
N ILE A 108 -6.57 -5.64 5.24
CA ILE A 108 -7.12 -4.44 4.65
C ILE A 108 -5.99 -3.74 3.90
N GLU A 109 -6.26 -3.31 2.68
CA GLU A 109 -5.30 -2.66 1.80
C GLU A 109 -5.92 -1.42 1.14
N ALA A 110 -5.13 -0.37 1.03
CA ALA A 110 -5.48 0.85 0.33
C ALA A 110 -4.26 1.42 -0.39
N GLY A 111 -4.45 1.91 -1.61
CA GLY A 111 -3.33 2.38 -2.41
C GLY A 111 -3.72 2.91 -3.77
N PHE A 112 -2.75 2.95 -4.67
CA PHE A 112 -2.93 3.37 -6.06
C PHE A 112 -2.36 2.31 -6.98
N HIS A 113 -3.09 2.00 -8.04
CA HIS A 113 -2.66 1.03 -9.05
C HIS A 113 -3.09 1.43 -10.46
N VAL A 114 -2.43 0.86 -11.45
CA VAL A 114 -2.91 0.75 -12.83
C VAL A 114 -3.37 -0.69 -12.99
N LEU A 115 -4.64 -0.88 -13.37
CA LEU A 115 -5.23 -2.21 -13.58
C LEU A 115 -6.23 -2.17 -14.75
N PRO A 116 -5.76 -2.34 -16.00
CA PRO A 116 -6.62 -2.21 -17.19
C PRO A 116 -7.76 -3.23 -17.22
N GLU A 117 -7.54 -4.40 -16.63
CA GLU A 117 -8.57 -5.44 -16.49
C GLU A 117 -9.80 -4.96 -15.70
N LEU A 118 -9.60 -4.07 -14.72
CA LEU A 118 -10.67 -3.58 -13.85
C LEU A 118 -11.34 -2.31 -14.39
N TYR A 119 -10.55 -1.39 -14.96
CA TYR A 119 -11.05 -0.05 -15.35
C TYR A 119 -11.20 0.16 -16.85
N ASN A 120 -10.74 -0.79 -17.67
CA ASN A 120 -10.73 -0.67 -19.13
C ASN A 120 -9.97 0.57 -19.64
N ASN A 121 -8.94 1.00 -18.90
CA ASN A 121 -8.04 2.11 -19.21
C ASN A 121 -6.68 1.89 -18.53
N ASN A 122 -5.75 2.82 -18.74
CA ASN A 122 -4.41 2.80 -18.14
C ASN A 122 -4.18 3.95 -17.15
N ASP A 123 -5.25 4.51 -16.61
CA ASP A 123 -5.16 5.58 -15.62
C ASP A 123 -4.71 5.01 -14.26
N VAL A 124 -4.16 5.87 -13.41
CA VAL A 124 -3.86 5.48 -12.02
C VAL A 124 -5.14 5.63 -11.22
N HIS A 125 -5.61 4.54 -10.62
CA HIS A 125 -6.80 4.53 -9.80
C HIS A 125 -6.46 4.34 -8.32
N PHE A 126 -7.16 5.08 -7.47
CA PHE A 126 -7.19 4.78 -6.05
C PHE A 126 -7.99 3.50 -5.83
N PHE A 127 -7.46 2.57 -5.05
CA PHE A 127 -8.13 1.31 -4.76
C PHE A 127 -8.14 0.99 -3.27
N ILE A 128 -9.13 0.20 -2.90
CA ILE A 128 -9.15 -0.54 -1.66
C ILE A 128 -9.39 -2.02 -1.94
N ARG A 129 -8.88 -2.87 -1.05
CA ARG A 129 -9.07 -4.32 -1.07
C ARG A 129 -9.07 -4.83 0.35
N TRP A 130 -9.78 -5.91 0.61
CA TRP A 130 -9.77 -6.56 1.92
C TRP A 130 -10.01 -8.06 1.77
N THR A 131 -9.77 -8.81 2.84
CA THR A 131 -10.14 -10.22 2.99
C THR A 131 -10.21 -10.57 4.46
N ASN A 132 -11.07 -11.52 4.83
CA ASN A 132 -11.06 -12.15 6.15
C ASN A 132 -10.81 -13.66 6.12
N ASP A 133 -10.66 -14.23 4.92
CA ASP A 133 -10.54 -15.67 4.69
C ASP A 133 -9.46 -16.03 3.65
N ASP A 134 -8.38 -15.26 3.60
CA ASP A 134 -7.27 -15.51 2.66
C ASP A 134 -7.69 -15.51 1.17
N HIS A 135 -8.61 -14.62 0.79
CA HIS A 135 -9.16 -14.51 -0.57
C HIS A 135 -9.83 -15.80 -1.08
N LYS A 136 -10.32 -16.67 -0.18
CA LYS A 136 -10.99 -17.92 -0.55
C LYS A 136 -12.39 -17.64 -1.09
N ALA A 137 -13.18 -16.87 -0.35
CA ALA A 137 -14.53 -16.47 -0.71
C ALA A 137 -14.82 -14.99 -0.43
N THR A 138 -14.01 -14.31 0.40
CA THR A 138 -14.21 -12.89 0.73
C THR A 138 -13.20 -11.97 0.05
N GLY A 139 -13.60 -10.70 -0.06
CA GLY A 139 -12.79 -9.67 -0.65
C GLY A 139 -13.03 -9.45 -2.14
N CYS A 140 -12.94 -8.19 -2.53
CA CYS A 140 -13.02 -7.71 -3.90
C CYS A 140 -12.25 -6.40 -4.00
N TYR A 141 -12.08 -5.89 -5.22
CA TYR A 141 -11.57 -4.54 -5.39
C TYR A 141 -12.70 -3.53 -5.19
N ASN A 142 -12.34 -2.38 -4.62
CA ASN A 142 -13.22 -1.23 -4.50
C ASN A 142 -14.54 -1.58 -3.81
N LEU A 143 -15.65 -1.10 -4.36
CA LEU A 143 -17.00 -1.29 -3.83
C LEU A 143 -17.77 -2.41 -4.57
N GLU A 144 -17.06 -3.32 -5.26
CA GLU A 144 -17.70 -4.45 -5.95
C GLU A 144 -18.42 -5.42 -5.00
N CYS A 145 -18.05 -5.39 -3.72
CA CYS A 145 -18.62 -6.15 -2.63
C CYS A 145 -18.66 -5.27 -1.37
N HIS A 146 -19.59 -5.59 -0.47
CA HIS A 146 -19.73 -4.87 0.79
C HIS A 146 -18.49 -5.06 1.66
N GLY A 147 -17.95 -3.96 2.21
CA GLY A 147 -16.88 -4.04 3.21
C GLY A 147 -16.26 -2.69 3.55
N PHE A 148 -16.16 -1.78 2.59
CA PHE A 148 -15.81 -0.39 2.85
C PHE A 148 -17.06 0.50 2.82
N VAL A 149 -17.18 1.41 3.78
CA VAL A 149 -18.25 2.40 3.86
C VAL A 149 -17.65 3.79 3.58
N PRO A 150 -17.86 4.34 2.37
CA PRO A 150 -17.34 5.66 2.00
C PRO A 150 -17.95 6.77 2.85
N ALA A 151 -17.16 7.80 3.15
CA ALA A 151 -17.67 9.02 3.75
C ALA A 151 -18.50 9.82 2.74
N SER A 152 -19.58 10.46 3.22
CA SER A 152 -20.35 11.40 2.38
C SER A 152 -19.46 12.56 1.95
N GLY A 153 -19.35 12.79 0.65
CA GLY A 153 -18.49 13.84 0.09
C GLY A 153 -16.98 13.58 0.21
N ALA A 154 -16.56 12.31 0.33
CA ALA A 154 -15.15 11.93 0.39
C ALA A 154 -14.34 12.56 -0.76
N ALA A 155 -13.18 13.12 -0.42
CA ALA A 155 -12.29 13.79 -1.37
C ALA A 155 -11.58 12.84 -2.37
N LEU A 156 -11.74 11.53 -2.15
CA LEU A 156 -11.23 10.46 -2.99
C LEU A 156 -12.06 9.19 -2.69
N VAL A 157 -12.62 8.55 -3.71
CA VAL A 157 -13.43 7.33 -3.55
C VAL A 157 -12.80 6.11 -4.24
N PRO A 158 -12.99 4.88 -3.73
CA PRO A 158 -12.44 3.69 -4.37
C PRO A 158 -12.84 3.56 -5.85
N GLY A 159 -11.88 3.22 -6.70
CA GLY A 159 -12.02 3.16 -8.15
C GLY A 159 -11.92 4.51 -8.86
N GLN A 160 -11.72 5.63 -8.16
CA GLN A 160 -11.55 6.93 -8.78
C GLN A 160 -10.18 7.06 -9.46
N ALA A 161 -10.16 7.50 -10.71
CA ALA A 161 -8.95 7.87 -11.43
C ALA A 161 -8.28 9.11 -10.81
N VAL A 162 -6.97 9.13 -10.77
CA VAL A 162 -6.14 10.20 -10.21
C VAL A 162 -5.25 10.76 -11.29
N ALA A 163 -5.29 12.09 -11.44
CA ALA A 163 -4.51 12.80 -12.44
C ALA A 163 -4.00 14.15 -11.91
N PRO A 164 -2.92 14.70 -12.48
CA PRO A 164 -2.01 14.03 -13.42
C PRO A 164 -1.06 13.05 -12.69
N PRO A 165 -0.56 11.99 -13.37
CA PRO A 165 0.52 11.17 -12.84
C PRO A 165 1.86 11.90 -12.84
N SER A 166 2.83 11.38 -12.10
CA SER A 166 4.24 11.75 -12.14
C SER A 166 4.81 11.58 -13.55
N THR A 167 5.78 12.42 -13.90
CA THR A 167 6.49 12.38 -15.18
C THR A 167 7.98 12.27 -14.92
N TYR A 168 8.60 11.21 -15.45
CA TYR A 168 10.03 10.95 -15.29
C TYR A 168 10.87 12.17 -15.70
N GLY A 169 11.78 12.57 -14.81
CA GLY A 169 12.67 13.72 -14.96
C GLY A 169 12.00 15.10 -14.88
N ARG A 170 10.69 15.19 -14.61
CA ARG A 170 9.96 16.48 -14.62
C ARG A 170 9.17 16.73 -13.34
N ASP A 171 8.12 15.94 -13.13
CA ASP A 171 7.08 16.21 -12.14
C ASP A 171 6.93 15.01 -11.20
N ASP A 172 7.04 15.26 -9.91
CA ASP A 172 6.73 14.28 -8.87
C ASP A 172 5.36 14.58 -8.26
N ARG A 173 4.44 13.60 -8.38
CA ARG A 173 3.10 13.66 -7.81
C ARG A 173 2.97 12.58 -6.75
N TYR A 174 2.46 12.97 -5.59
CA TYR A 174 2.26 12.06 -4.47
C TYR A 174 0.90 12.30 -3.82
N ILE A 175 0.34 11.24 -3.25
CA ILE A 175 -0.78 11.33 -2.33
C ILE A 175 -0.37 10.66 -1.02
N THR A 176 -0.71 11.27 0.12
CA THR A 176 -0.48 10.69 1.43
C THR A 176 -1.79 10.15 1.97
N ILE A 177 -1.80 8.86 2.30
CA ILE A 177 -2.95 8.21 2.95
C ILE A 177 -2.53 7.63 4.30
N SER A 178 -3.47 7.58 5.23
CA SER A 178 -3.31 6.82 6.47
C SER A 178 -4.48 5.90 6.70
N LEU A 179 -4.16 4.71 7.19
CA LEU A 179 -5.11 3.69 7.61
C LEU A 179 -4.82 3.39 9.08
N HIS A 180 -5.78 3.66 9.95
CA HIS A 180 -5.61 3.50 11.39
C HIS A 180 -6.93 3.14 12.05
N THR A 181 -6.88 2.60 13.27
CA THR A 181 -8.09 2.25 14.00
C THR A 181 -8.73 3.48 14.63
N ASP A 182 -10.06 3.56 14.62
CA ASP A 182 -10.81 4.50 15.44
C ASP A 182 -10.90 3.99 16.89
N ALA A 183 -10.60 4.86 17.86
CA ALA A 183 -10.57 4.46 19.27
C ALA A 183 -11.96 4.13 19.85
N ASN A 184 -13.02 4.71 19.29
CA ASN A 184 -14.39 4.58 19.80
C ASN A 184 -15.10 3.38 19.17
N THR A 185 -15.06 3.28 17.84
CA THR A 185 -15.78 2.23 17.11
C THR A 185 -14.96 0.96 16.97
N ARG A 186 -13.62 1.08 16.90
CA ARG A 186 -12.64 0.04 16.50
C ARG A 186 -12.64 -0.31 15.02
N ASP A 187 -13.32 0.49 14.20
CA ASP A 187 -13.23 0.39 12.76
C ASP A 187 -11.86 0.82 12.26
N TRP A 188 -11.48 0.37 11.06
CA TRP A 188 -10.30 0.90 10.38
C TRP A 188 -10.71 2.08 9.51
N VAL A 189 -10.25 3.26 9.87
CA VAL A 189 -10.55 4.52 9.19
C VAL A 189 -9.45 4.90 8.22
N LEU A 190 -9.85 5.34 7.03
CA LEU A 190 -8.96 5.72 5.94
C LEU A 190 -9.04 7.23 5.69
N TYR A 191 -7.88 7.87 5.63
CA TYR A 191 -7.74 9.31 5.44
C TYR A 191 -6.81 9.64 4.27
N ARG A 192 -7.07 10.79 3.64
CA ARG A 192 -6.12 11.49 2.78
C ARG A 192 -5.49 12.66 3.53
N ASP A 193 -4.18 12.60 3.75
CA ASP A 193 -3.44 13.46 4.67
C ASP A 193 -2.61 14.57 3.98
N ASP A 194 -2.49 14.56 2.65
CA ASP A 194 -1.73 15.57 1.87
C ASP A 194 -2.52 16.86 1.57
N LEU A 195 -3.78 16.95 2.01
CA LEU A 195 -4.64 18.12 1.84
C LEU A 195 -4.42 19.15 2.96
N HIS A 196 -4.93 20.37 2.78
CA HIS A 196 -4.85 21.43 3.81
C HIS A 196 -5.43 20.99 5.16
N LYS A 197 -6.44 20.11 5.14
CA LYS A 197 -6.95 19.38 6.29
C LYS A 197 -7.08 17.91 5.92
N PRO A 198 -6.69 16.96 6.80
CA PRO A 198 -6.92 15.54 6.56
C PRO A 198 -8.39 15.26 6.22
N ALA A 199 -8.63 14.58 5.11
CA ALA A 199 -9.98 14.24 4.66
C ALA A 199 -10.29 12.79 4.99
N PHE A 200 -11.34 12.57 5.78
CA PHE A 200 -11.88 11.24 6.04
C PHE A 200 -12.49 10.68 4.75
N LEU A 201 -11.98 9.53 4.29
CA LEU A 201 -12.44 8.88 3.05
C LEU A 201 -13.52 7.83 3.30
N GLY A 202 -13.53 7.24 4.49
CA GLY A 202 -14.45 6.18 4.89
C GLY A 202 -13.80 5.20 5.85
N HIS A 203 -14.49 4.10 6.13
CA HIS A 203 -14.02 3.10 7.08
C HIS A 203 -14.35 1.67 6.65
N PHE A 204 -13.58 0.73 7.17
CA PHE A 204 -13.88 -0.69 7.19
C PHE A 204 -14.45 -1.04 8.57
N PRO A 205 -15.70 -1.53 8.66
CA PRO A 205 -16.27 -1.97 9.93
C PRO A 205 -15.38 -3.03 10.58
N LYS A 206 -15.22 -2.99 11.91
CA LYS A 206 -14.41 -3.97 12.64
C LYS A 206 -14.87 -5.42 12.44
N GLU A 207 -16.16 -5.63 12.18
CA GLU A 207 -16.73 -6.95 11.91
C GLU A 207 -16.25 -7.54 10.58
N LEU A 208 -15.74 -6.70 9.67
CA LEU A 208 -15.24 -7.12 8.38
C LEU A 208 -14.02 -8.04 8.52
N CYS A 209 -13.09 -7.63 9.39
CA CYS A 209 -11.85 -8.33 9.67
C CYS A 209 -11.72 -8.53 11.20
N PRO A 210 -12.42 -9.51 11.78
CA PRO A 210 -12.52 -9.67 13.24
C PRO A 210 -11.17 -9.91 13.93
N ARG A 211 -10.15 -10.39 13.20
CA ARG A 211 -8.79 -10.56 13.73
C ARG A 211 -7.95 -9.28 13.74
N LEU A 212 -8.45 -8.21 13.12
CA LEU A 212 -7.87 -6.86 13.15
C LEU A 212 -8.63 -5.95 14.13
N TYR A 213 -9.26 -6.50 15.17
CA TYR A 213 -10.13 -5.76 16.09
C TYR A 213 -9.37 -4.69 16.89
N GLY A 214 -9.26 -3.48 16.35
CA GLY A 214 -8.59 -2.37 17.01
C GLY A 214 -7.05 -2.39 16.98
N ILE A 215 -6.44 -3.46 16.48
CA ILE A 215 -4.98 -3.59 16.40
C ILE A 215 -4.60 -4.59 15.33
N ALA A 216 -3.52 -4.31 14.61
CA ALA A 216 -2.99 -5.20 13.60
C ALA A 216 -1.66 -5.79 14.03
N SER A 217 -1.46 -7.08 13.76
CA SER A 217 -0.19 -7.75 14.04
C SER A 217 0.88 -7.46 12.98
N GLY A 218 0.46 -7.00 11.80
CA GLY A 218 1.33 -6.72 10.67
C GLY A 218 0.94 -5.44 9.96
N VAL A 219 1.96 -4.66 9.57
CA VAL A 219 1.81 -3.53 8.67
C VAL A 219 2.84 -3.67 7.56
N ALA A 220 2.40 -3.46 6.32
CA ALA A 220 3.22 -3.51 5.14
C ALA A 220 3.04 -2.25 4.28
N LEU A 221 4.15 -1.70 3.81
CA LEU A 221 4.20 -0.65 2.79
C LEU A 221 4.82 -1.27 1.54
N LEU A 222 4.04 -1.37 0.48
CA LEU A 222 4.35 -2.24 -0.65
C LEU A 222 4.29 -1.45 -1.97
N GLY A 223 5.26 -1.69 -2.85
CA GLY A 223 5.14 -1.57 -4.29
C GLY A 223 5.01 -2.94 -4.91
N PHE A 224 4.25 -3.07 -5.98
CA PHE A 224 3.95 -4.37 -6.58
C PHE A 224 3.69 -4.32 -8.07
N VAL A 225 3.96 -5.45 -8.72
CA VAL A 225 3.55 -5.74 -10.09
C VAL A 225 3.04 -7.17 -10.19
N ASN A 226 1.94 -7.37 -10.89
CA ASN A 226 1.37 -8.68 -11.20
C ASN A 226 1.16 -8.77 -12.71
N TYR A 227 1.48 -9.91 -13.32
CA TYR A 227 1.25 -10.12 -14.73
C TYR A 227 1.18 -11.59 -15.09
N GLN A 228 0.50 -11.90 -16.18
CA GLN A 228 0.51 -13.21 -16.82
C GLN A 228 1.60 -13.29 -17.89
N ASP A 229 2.08 -14.50 -18.16
CA ASP A 229 2.93 -14.82 -19.32
C ASP A 229 4.31 -14.13 -19.28
N ARG A 230 5.32 -14.85 -18.77
CA ARG A 230 6.70 -14.34 -18.58
C ARG A 230 7.30 -13.78 -19.86
N ASP A 231 6.98 -14.39 -21.00
CA ASP A 231 7.61 -14.10 -22.28
C ASP A 231 7.16 -12.74 -22.83
N LYS A 232 6.01 -12.22 -22.36
CA LYS A 232 5.52 -10.87 -22.72
C LYS A 232 6.06 -9.75 -21.85
N GLY A 233 6.73 -10.09 -20.74
CA GLY A 233 7.23 -9.14 -19.75
C GLY A 233 6.12 -8.52 -18.88
N GLY A 234 6.49 -8.16 -17.65
CA GLY A 234 5.61 -7.47 -16.71
C GLY A 234 5.64 -5.95 -16.86
N PRO A 235 4.65 -5.23 -16.30
CA PRO A 235 4.74 -3.78 -16.19
C PRO A 235 5.89 -3.39 -15.25
N ALA A 236 6.35 -2.15 -15.38
CA ALA A 236 7.32 -1.59 -14.47
C ALA A 236 6.66 -1.23 -13.12
N MET A 237 7.41 -1.31 -12.02
CA MET A 237 6.99 -0.78 -10.73
C MET A 237 7.37 0.70 -10.63
N GLY A 238 6.44 1.56 -10.23
CA GLY A 238 6.69 3.00 -10.16
C GLY A 238 7.03 3.59 -11.54
N SER A 239 8.12 4.34 -11.63
CA SER A 239 8.64 4.87 -12.89
C SER A 239 9.32 3.82 -13.79
N GLY A 240 9.63 2.64 -13.24
CA GLY A 240 10.50 1.65 -13.88
C GLY A 240 12.00 1.90 -13.74
N HIS A 241 12.38 2.92 -12.98
CA HIS A 241 13.76 3.24 -12.65
C HIS A 241 14.03 3.02 -11.16
N PHE A 242 15.29 2.80 -10.81
CA PHE A 242 15.66 2.58 -9.43
C PHE A 242 15.79 3.90 -8.65
N PRO A 243 15.53 3.90 -7.32
CA PRO A 243 15.60 5.09 -6.47
C PRO A 243 16.93 5.85 -6.50
N GLU A 244 18.03 5.17 -6.81
CA GLU A 244 19.39 5.73 -6.88
C GLU A 244 19.53 6.81 -7.97
N GLU A 245 18.62 6.86 -8.95
CA GLU A 245 18.66 7.90 -9.97
C GLU A 245 18.27 9.30 -9.44
N GLY A 246 17.66 9.35 -8.25
CA GLY A 246 17.34 10.57 -7.52
C GLY A 246 15.91 11.09 -7.72
N GLN A 247 15.66 12.30 -7.22
CA GLN A 247 14.34 12.94 -7.28
C GLN A 247 13.80 13.01 -8.71
N ARG A 248 12.48 12.92 -8.85
CA ARG A 248 11.76 12.97 -10.14
C ARG A 248 11.95 11.76 -11.03
N LYS A 249 12.60 10.70 -10.54
CA LYS A 249 12.92 9.53 -11.36
C LYS A 249 12.42 8.21 -10.79
N ALA A 250 12.04 8.12 -9.51
CA ALA A 250 11.49 6.92 -8.87
C ALA A 250 10.50 7.27 -7.76
#